data_AF-A0A7W0SKD0-F1
#
_entry.id   AF-A0A7W0SKD0-F1
#
_cell.length_a   1.000
_cell.length_b   1.000
_cell.length_c   1.000
_cell.angle_alpha   90.00
_cell.angle_beta   90.00
_cell.angle_gamma   90.00
#
_symmetry.space_group_name_H-M   'P 1'
#
loop_
_entity.id
_entity.type
_entity.pdbx_description
1 polymer ?
#
loop_
_entity_poly.entity_id
_entity_poly.type
_entity_poly.pdbx_seq_one_letter_code
_entity_poly.pdbx_strand_id
1 'polypeptide(L)'
;MATCAVCGYEAAGSVRFCPECGARADGRAREQRKVVTVLFCDVAGSTALGESLDAEALRALLARYFQRMKSIVERHGGLVEKFIGDAVMAVFGLPAVHEDDAVRALQAAAEMQLALPELGIEGRIGVCSGEVVTGTEERLATGDAVNVAARLQQAAQPGETLLGETTLRLARDAVEVEPVEPLALKGKREPVPAWRLVAVSTAAAERRFDSPLVGRERELGALAEAWERACGGTGCELVTVVGAAGVGKSRLAAEFLAAAEATVVRGRCLSYGEGITYWPVVEVLKQLEAQRSRVGLDPVAADALAVLLGEGGTSSTDEIAWAFRKLLEAVAAEGPLVAVFDDIQWGEDVFLELLEHVAFLSTGAPILLLCMARPELLDRRSDWSGVTRLQPL
;
A
#
# COMPACT_ATOMS: atom_id res chain seq x y z
N MET A 1 32.49 -11.57 10.02
CA MET A 1 31.37 -10.85 9.40
C MET A 1 30.13 -11.18 10.20
N ALA A 2 29.35 -10.17 10.57
CA ALA A 2 28.09 -10.38 11.27
C ALA A 2 26.97 -10.00 10.30
N THR A 3 26.16 -10.97 9.92
CA THR A 3 25.00 -10.76 9.05
C THR A 3 23.82 -10.35 9.92
N CYS A 4 23.15 -9.26 9.57
CA CYS A 4 21.97 -8.80 10.28
C CYS A 4 20.84 -9.81 10.13
N ALA A 5 20.29 -10.29 11.25
CA ALA A 5 19.18 -11.26 11.24
C ALA A 5 17.84 -10.68 10.74
N VAL A 6 17.74 -9.34 10.63
CA VAL A 6 16.52 -8.64 10.20
C VAL A 6 16.55 -8.31 8.71
N CYS A 7 17.64 -7.75 8.20
CA CYS A 7 17.72 -7.28 6.81
C CYS A 7 18.83 -7.94 5.98
N GLY A 8 19.54 -8.92 6.53
CA GLY A 8 20.61 -9.64 5.81
C GLY A 8 21.90 -8.85 5.58
N TYR A 9 21.99 -7.59 6.04
CA TYR A 9 23.17 -6.74 5.85
C TYR A 9 24.43 -7.35 6.47
N GLU A 10 25.50 -7.49 5.69
CA GLU A 10 26.80 -7.99 6.15
C GLU A 10 27.66 -6.85 6.69
N ALA A 11 27.78 -6.79 8.02
CA ALA A 11 28.64 -5.80 8.65
C ALA A 11 30.12 -6.24 8.63
N ALA A 12 30.97 -5.36 8.10
CA ALA A 12 32.41 -5.44 8.22
C ALA A 12 32.87 -5.01 9.62
N GLY A 13 32.67 -5.88 10.62
CA GLY A 13 33.12 -5.68 12.00
C GLY A 13 32.00 -5.81 13.05
N SER A 14 32.35 -5.59 14.32
CA SER A 14 31.38 -5.63 15.43
C SER A 14 30.63 -4.30 15.54
N VAL A 15 29.48 -4.20 14.86
CA VAL A 15 28.55 -3.07 15.00
C VAL A 15 27.56 -3.36 16.13
N ARG A 16 27.13 -2.36 16.91
CA ARG A 16 26.07 -2.55 17.94
C ARG A 16 24.67 -2.53 17.35
N PHE A 17 24.52 -1.82 16.24
CA PHE A 17 23.28 -1.66 15.48
C PHE A 17 23.61 -1.84 14.00
N CYS A 18 22.71 -2.45 13.23
CA CYS A 18 22.79 -2.55 11.80
C CYS A 18 22.71 -1.14 11.21
N PRO A 19 23.68 -0.73 10.37
CA PRO A 19 23.66 0.60 9.75
C PRO A 19 22.52 0.76 8.74
N GLU A 20 21.97 -0.34 8.22
CA GLU A 20 20.90 -0.33 7.22
C GLU A 20 19.50 -0.22 7.85
N CYS A 21 19.19 -1.08 8.83
CA CYS A 21 17.84 -1.15 9.42
C CYS A 21 17.76 -0.72 10.90
N GLY A 22 18.88 -0.39 11.53
CA GLY A 22 18.95 -0.02 12.95
C GLY A 22 18.79 -1.18 13.94
N ALA A 23 18.69 -2.44 13.49
CA ALA A 23 18.54 -3.60 14.37
C ALA A 23 19.78 -3.87 15.23
N ARG A 24 19.62 -4.19 16.52
CA ARG A 24 20.75 -4.49 17.41
C ARG A 24 21.45 -5.81 17.04
N ALA A 25 22.78 -5.80 17.07
CA ALA A 25 23.60 -6.95 16.71
C ALA A 25 23.71 -8.02 17.82
N ASP A 26 23.17 -7.77 19.01
CA ASP A 26 23.24 -8.69 20.16
C ASP A 26 22.20 -9.83 20.11
N GLY A 27 21.35 -9.89 19.07
CA GLY A 27 20.37 -10.96 18.84
C GLY A 27 19.32 -11.13 19.95
N ARG A 28 19.38 -10.29 20.99
CA ARG A 28 18.37 -10.23 22.04
C ARG A 28 17.24 -9.37 21.52
N ALA A 29 16.35 -9.99 20.75
CA ALA A 29 15.07 -9.42 20.44
C ALA A 29 14.31 -9.21 21.77
N ARG A 30 14.43 -8.01 22.32
CA ARG A 30 13.60 -7.57 23.43
C ARG A 30 12.17 -7.57 22.94
N GLU A 31 11.25 -8.02 23.78
CA GLU A 31 9.84 -7.75 23.60
C GLU A 31 9.64 -6.26 23.30
N GLN A 32 9.13 -5.96 22.10
CA GLN A 32 8.82 -4.60 21.68
C GLN A 32 7.31 -4.42 21.71
N ARG A 33 6.88 -3.27 22.23
CA ARG A 33 5.49 -2.83 22.09
C ARG A 33 5.36 -2.09 20.78
N LYS A 34 4.58 -2.65 19.87
CA LYS A 34 4.23 -2.02 18.59
C LYS A 34 2.72 -1.82 18.55
N VAL A 35 2.28 -0.71 17.95
CA VAL A 35 0.87 -0.55 17.59
C VAL A 35 0.71 -1.21 16.23
N VAL A 36 -0.14 -2.23 16.16
CA VAL A 36 -0.41 -2.98 14.92
C VAL A 36 -1.92 -2.99 14.67
N THR A 37 -2.31 -3.36 13.46
CA THR A 37 -3.71 -3.68 13.14
C THR A 37 -3.86 -5.17 12.88
N VAL A 38 -4.76 -5.81 13.63
CA VAL A 38 -5.04 -7.24 13.54
C VAL A 38 -6.36 -7.44 12.81
N LEU A 39 -6.35 -8.34 11.84
CA LEU A 39 -7.52 -8.75 11.07
C LEU A 39 -7.76 -10.24 11.29
N PHE A 40 -9.00 -10.59 11.59
CA PHE A 40 -9.50 -11.96 11.59
C PHE A 40 -10.57 -12.11 10.51
N CYS A 41 -10.47 -13.15 9.69
CA CYS A 41 -11.48 -13.54 8.72
C CYS A 41 -11.83 -15.01 8.95
N ASP A 42 -13.10 -15.33 9.06
CA ASP A 42 -13.60 -16.67 9.36
C ASP A 42 -14.72 -17.05 8.41
N VAL A 43 -14.88 -18.34 8.09
CA VAL A 43 -15.90 -18.79 7.14
C VAL A 43 -17.24 -18.98 7.87
N ALA A 44 -18.26 -18.24 7.44
CA ALA A 44 -19.59 -18.36 8.01
C ALA A 44 -20.16 -19.76 7.74
N GLY A 45 -20.60 -20.44 8.80
CA GLY A 45 -21.25 -21.75 8.67
C GLY A 45 -20.30 -22.89 8.28
N SER A 46 -19.00 -22.76 8.53
CA SER A 46 -17.99 -23.79 8.20
C SER A 46 -18.26 -25.17 8.81
N THR A 47 -18.88 -25.23 10.00
CA THR A 47 -19.30 -26.49 10.61
C THR A 47 -20.37 -27.21 9.78
N ALA A 48 -21.36 -26.47 9.27
CA ALA A 48 -22.41 -27.03 8.41
C ALA A 48 -21.85 -27.42 7.03
N LEU A 49 -20.90 -26.63 6.50
CA LEU A 49 -20.17 -27.00 5.28
C LEU A 49 -19.40 -28.32 5.47
N GLY A 50 -18.75 -28.52 6.62
CA GLY A 50 -18.02 -29.74 6.93
C GLY A 50 -18.89 -30.98 7.16
N GLU A 51 -20.16 -30.81 7.54
CA GLU A 51 -21.13 -31.91 7.63
C GLU A 51 -21.77 -32.26 6.26
N SER A 52 -21.85 -31.29 5.36
CA SER A 52 -22.52 -31.45 4.06
C SER A 52 -21.59 -31.83 2.89
N LEU A 53 -20.30 -31.52 2.99
CA LEU A 53 -19.29 -31.83 1.99
C LEU A 53 -18.47 -33.05 2.39
N ASP A 54 -17.99 -33.80 1.41
CA ASP A 54 -16.95 -34.80 1.63
C ASP A 54 -15.62 -34.12 2.04
N ALA A 55 -14.80 -34.85 2.79
CA ALA A 55 -13.56 -34.31 3.36
C ALA A 55 -12.57 -33.81 2.29
N GLU A 56 -12.59 -34.38 1.08
CA GLU A 56 -11.69 -33.99 0.00
C GLU A 56 -12.14 -32.67 -0.63
N ALA A 57 -13.44 -32.52 -0.92
CA ALA A 57 -14.00 -31.26 -1.40
C ALA A 57 -13.84 -30.11 -0.40
N LEU A 58 -14.10 -30.37 0.89
CA LEU A 58 -13.91 -29.36 1.94
C LEU A 58 -12.44 -28.90 2.01
N ARG A 59 -11.50 -29.84 1.96
CA ARG A 59 -10.07 -29.52 2.00
C ARG A 59 -9.63 -28.72 0.77
N ALA A 60 -10.15 -29.04 -0.41
CA ALA A 60 -9.88 -28.29 -1.63
C ALA A 60 -10.46 -26.86 -1.58
N LEU A 61 -11.67 -26.70 -1.04
CA LEU A 61 -12.30 -25.40 -0.84
C LEU A 61 -11.50 -24.54 0.14
N LEU A 62 -11.14 -25.08 1.30
CA LEU A 62 -10.34 -24.38 2.31
C LEU A 62 -8.96 -24.01 1.77
N ALA A 63 -8.31 -24.87 0.98
CA ALA A 63 -7.02 -24.55 0.36
C ALA A 63 -7.12 -23.34 -0.59
N ARG A 64 -8.16 -23.29 -1.43
CA ARG A 64 -8.43 -22.14 -2.32
C ARG A 64 -8.74 -20.87 -1.53
N TYR A 65 -9.57 -20.99 -0.50
CA TYR A 65 -9.87 -19.89 0.42
C TYR A 65 -8.60 -19.33 1.07
N PHE A 66 -7.77 -20.18 1.69
CA PHE A 66 -6.54 -19.72 2.34
C PHE A 66 -5.56 -19.07 1.36
N GLN A 67 -5.38 -19.62 0.16
CA GLN A 67 -4.56 -18.99 -0.87
C GLN A 67 -5.11 -17.61 -1.27
N ARG A 68 -6.42 -17.50 -1.49
CA ARG A 68 -7.05 -16.24 -1.89
C ARG A 68 -6.92 -15.18 -0.80
N MET A 69 -7.21 -15.53 0.46
CA MET A 69 -7.09 -14.61 1.59
C MET A 69 -5.64 -14.18 1.81
N LYS A 70 -4.69 -15.13 1.77
CA LYS A 70 -3.27 -14.84 1.89
C LYS A 70 -2.80 -13.84 0.82
N SER A 71 -3.17 -14.10 -0.43
CA SER A 71 -2.83 -13.22 -1.56
C SER A 71 -3.38 -11.79 -1.38
N ILE A 72 -4.60 -11.64 -0.86
CA ILE A 72 -5.19 -10.32 -0.56
C ILE A 72 -4.38 -9.63 0.56
N VAL A 73 -4.12 -10.31 1.68
CA VAL A 73 -3.36 -9.75 2.81
C VAL A 73 -1.99 -9.25 2.35
N GLU A 74 -1.25 -10.09 1.62
CA GLU A 74 0.10 -9.77 1.15
C GLU A 74 0.10 -8.62 0.14
N ARG A 75 -0.90 -8.53 -0.75
CA ARG A 75 -1.06 -7.39 -1.68
C ARG A 75 -1.23 -6.06 -0.96
N HIS A 76 -1.92 -6.06 0.18
CA HIS A 76 -2.07 -4.86 1.03
C HIS A 76 -0.92 -4.68 2.01
N GLY A 77 0.13 -5.51 1.92
CA GLY A 77 1.34 -5.43 2.72
C GLY A 77 1.13 -5.82 4.18
N GLY A 78 0.15 -6.67 4.46
CA GLY A 78 0.00 -7.37 5.75
C GLY A 78 0.72 -8.71 5.75
N LEU A 79 0.89 -9.27 6.95
CA LEU A 79 1.48 -10.59 7.19
C LEU A 79 0.40 -11.56 7.69
N VAL A 80 0.27 -12.73 7.06
CA VAL A 80 -0.56 -13.81 7.61
C VAL A 80 0.23 -14.52 8.71
N GLU A 81 -0.23 -14.39 9.96
CA GLU A 81 0.45 -14.96 11.12
C GLU A 81 0.19 -16.47 11.22
N LYS A 82 -1.09 -16.87 11.16
CA LYS A 82 -1.52 -18.26 11.29
C LYS A 82 -2.94 -18.48 10.80
N PHE A 83 -3.22 -19.76 10.52
CA PHE A 83 -4.56 -20.28 10.27
C PHE A 83 -5.04 -21.00 11.54
N ILE A 84 -6.25 -20.70 11.99
CA ILE A 84 -6.87 -21.32 13.18
C ILE A 84 -8.16 -21.99 12.76
N GLY A 85 -8.10 -23.29 12.44
CA GLY A 85 -9.23 -23.95 11.80
C GLY A 85 -9.46 -23.36 10.41
N ASP A 86 -10.61 -22.74 10.19
CA ASP A 86 -11.06 -21.99 9.02
C ASP A 86 -10.84 -20.47 9.13
N ALA A 87 -10.34 -19.98 10.27
CA ALA A 87 -10.04 -18.57 10.46
C ALA A 87 -8.62 -18.21 9.97
N VAL A 88 -8.52 -17.09 9.26
CA VAL A 88 -7.28 -16.42 8.87
C VAL A 88 -7.00 -15.30 9.86
N MET A 89 -5.80 -15.31 10.44
CA MET A 89 -5.30 -14.21 11.26
C MET A 89 -4.17 -13.49 10.52
N ALA A 90 -4.38 -12.20 10.27
CA ALA A 90 -3.41 -11.32 9.62
C ALA A 90 -3.05 -10.11 10.50
N VAL A 91 -1.84 -9.59 10.32
CA VAL A 91 -1.32 -8.45 11.06
C VAL A 91 -0.69 -7.46 10.09
N PHE A 92 -1.04 -6.18 10.26
CA PHE A 92 -0.45 -5.04 9.57
C PHE A 92 0.38 -4.25 10.59
N GLY A 93 1.59 -3.86 10.19
CA GLY A 93 2.56 -3.22 11.08
C GLY A 93 3.67 -4.15 11.60
N LEU A 94 3.76 -5.36 11.04
CA LEU A 94 4.88 -6.29 11.25
C LEU A 94 5.50 -6.68 9.90
N PRO A 95 6.83 -6.76 9.80
CA PRO A 95 7.82 -6.48 10.86
C PRO A 95 8.00 -4.97 11.14
N ALA A 96 7.57 -4.10 10.22
CA ALA A 96 7.63 -2.65 10.33
C ALA A 96 6.23 -2.01 10.43
N VAL A 97 6.09 -1.00 11.29
CA VAL A 97 4.85 -0.23 11.51
C VAL A 97 4.76 0.93 10.52
N HIS A 98 3.57 1.15 9.96
CA HIS A 98 3.27 2.23 9.03
C HIS A 98 2.04 3.03 9.50
N GLU A 99 1.98 4.31 9.16
CA GLU A 99 0.86 5.19 9.55
C GLU A 99 -0.49 4.79 8.92
N ASP A 100 -0.44 4.05 7.82
CA ASP A 100 -1.61 3.61 7.04
C ASP A 100 -2.01 2.14 7.33
N ASP A 101 -1.39 1.45 8.29
CA ASP A 101 -1.65 0.04 8.60
C ASP A 101 -3.14 -0.25 8.84
N ALA A 102 -3.85 0.65 9.52
CA ALA A 102 -5.28 0.52 9.77
C ALA A 102 -6.11 0.63 8.48
N VAL A 103 -5.72 1.53 7.57
CA VAL A 103 -6.40 1.73 6.28
C VAL A 103 -6.17 0.52 5.39
N ARG A 104 -4.92 0.05 5.27
CA ARG A 104 -4.56 -1.14 4.47
C ARG A 104 -5.27 -2.40 4.97
N ALA A 105 -5.40 -2.56 6.29
CA ALA A 105 -6.18 -3.66 6.86
C ALA A 105 -7.66 -3.61 6.47
N LEU A 106 -8.28 -2.44 6.47
CA LEU A 106 -9.69 -2.28 6.08
C LEU A 106 -9.89 -2.42 4.56
N GLN A 107 -8.93 -1.98 3.75
CA GLN A 107 -8.92 -2.23 2.30
C GLN A 107 -8.83 -3.73 2.00
N ALA A 108 -7.94 -4.45 2.68
CA ALA A 108 -7.85 -5.90 2.59
C ALA A 108 -9.17 -6.57 3.02
N ALA A 109 -9.77 -6.15 4.14
CA ALA A 109 -11.05 -6.67 4.60
C ALA A 109 -12.17 -6.46 3.58
N ALA A 110 -12.24 -5.29 2.94
CA ALA A 110 -13.24 -5.01 1.90
C ALA A 110 -13.03 -5.91 0.66
N GLU A 111 -11.79 -6.10 0.21
CA GLU A 111 -11.48 -6.99 -0.91
C GLU A 111 -11.78 -8.47 -0.56
N MET A 112 -11.53 -8.89 0.68
CA MET A 112 -11.91 -10.23 1.15
C MET A 112 -13.42 -10.45 1.06
N GLN A 113 -14.23 -9.49 1.52
CA GLN A 113 -15.69 -9.58 1.45
C GLN A 113 -16.20 -9.73 0.01
N LEU A 114 -15.54 -9.09 -0.96
CA LEU A 114 -15.88 -9.22 -2.38
C LEU A 114 -15.42 -10.56 -2.98
N ALA A 115 -14.28 -11.11 -2.53
CA ALA A 115 -13.71 -12.34 -3.06
C ALA A 115 -14.36 -13.63 -2.51
N LEU A 116 -14.90 -13.59 -1.28
CA LEU A 116 -15.49 -14.74 -0.62
C LEU A 116 -16.69 -15.36 -1.40
N PRO A 117 -17.65 -14.56 -1.90
CA PRO A 117 -18.76 -15.08 -2.72
C PRO A 117 -18.31 -15.83 -3.98
N GLU A 118 -17.17 -15.47 -4.59
CA GLU A 118 -16.60 -16.16 -5.76
C GLU A 118 -16.19 -17.61 -5.43
N LEU A 119 -15.96 -17.89 -4.15
CA LEU A 119 -15.64 -19.23 -3.63
C LEU A 119 -16.88 -19.98 -3.13
N GLY A 120 -18.08 -19.37 -3.23
CA GLY A 120 -19.32 -19.96 -2.76
C GLY A 120 -19.47 -19.96 -1.23
N ILE A 121 -18.75 -19.07 -0.54
CA ILE A 121 -18.77 -18.94 0.93
C ILE A 121 -18.97 -17.49 1.34
N GLU A 122 -19.48 -17.29 2.55
CA GLU A 122 -19.54 -15.99 3.20
C GLU A 122 -18.51 -15.96 4.33
N GLY A 123 -18.01 -14.77 4.66
CA GLY A 123 -17.06 -14.59 5.74
C GLY A 123 -17.54 -13.62 6.80
N ARG A 124 -16.96 -13.74 7.98
CA ARG A 124 -17.09 -12.79 9.08
C ARG A 124 -15.73 -12.18 9.32
N ILE A 125 -15.63 -10.86 9.35
CA ILE A 125 -14.34 -10.18 9.51
C ILE A 125 -14.37 -9.26 10.72
N GLY A 126 -13.29 -9.29 11.49
CA GLY A 126 -13.07 -8.42 12.66
C GLY A 126 -11.71 -7.75 12.58
N VAL A 127 -11.67 -6.42 12.73
CA VAL A 127 -10.45 -5.63 12.65
C VAL A 127 -10.27 -4.79 13.92
N CYS A 128 -9.10 -4.87 14.55
CA CYS A 128 -8.78 -4.05 15.71
C CYS A 128 -7.31 -3.63 15.71
N SER A 129 -7.08 -2.36 16.03
CA SER A 129 -5.75 -1.76 16.16
C SER A 129 -5.43 -1.53 17.63
N GLY A 130 -4.19 -1.79 18.02
CA GLY A 130 -3.74 -1.52 19.38
C GLY A 130 -2.35 -2.05 19.66
N GLU A 131 -1.90 -1.85 20.90
CA GLU A 131 -0.59 -2.30 21.34
C GLU A 131 -0.53 -3.82 21.45
N VAL A 132 0.50 -4.39 20.85
CA VAL A 132 0.86 -5.80 20.94
C VAL A 132 2.31 -5.93 21.37
N VAL A 133 2.62 -7.03 22.03
CA VAL A 133 4.01 -7.41 22.32
C VAL A 133 4.46 -8.40 21.26
N THR A 134 5.55 -8.07 20.55
CA THR A 134 6.18 -8.97 19.58
C THR A 134 7.30 -9.76 20.25
N GLY A 135 7.30 -11.08 20.05
CA GLY A 135 8.34 -11.97 20.57
C GLY A 135 9.65 -11.90 19.78
N THR A 136 10.57 -12.81 20.08
CA THR A 136 11.95 -12.82 19.54
C THR A 136 12.06 -13.05 18.03
N GLU A 137 10.99 -13.48 17.37
CA GLU A 137 10.91 -13.77 15.93
C GLU A 137 9.95 -12.81 15.19
N GLU A 138 9.64 -11.65 15.79
CA GLU A 138 8.63 -10.69 15.27
C GLU A 138 7.22 -11.27 15.12
N ARG A 139 7.00 -12.48 15.61
CA ARG A 139 5.69 -13.13 15.76
C ARG A 139 4.87 -12.47 16.86
N LEU A 140 3.56 -12.44 16.65
CA LEU A 140 2.60 -11.83 17.56
C LEU A 140 2.46 -12.69 18.82
N ALA A 141 2.96 -12.22 19.96
CA ALA A 141 2.91 -13.00 21.20
C ALA A 141 1.55 -12.85 21.89
N THR A 142 1.17 -11.62 22.28
CA THR A 142 -0.08 -11.35 23.01
C THR A 142 -0.44 -9.87 22.93
N GLY A 143 -1.73 -9.54 22.89
CA GLY A 143 -2.23 -8.17 22.99
C GLY A 143 -3.74 -8.14 23.10
N ASP A 144 -4.28 -7.14 23.79
CA ASP A 144 -5.74 -6.97 23.93
C ASP A 144 -6.40 -6.77 22.57
N ALA A 145 -5.73 -6.10 21.63
CA ALA A 145 -6.17 -5.90 20.26
C ALA A 145 -6.44 -7.22 19.52
N VAL A 146 -5.64 -8.26 19.75
CA VAL A 146 -5.82 -9.60 19.13
C VAL A 146 -7.13 -10.23 19.60
N ASN A 147 -7.37 -10.17 20.91
CA ASN A 147 -8.57 -10.73 21.52
C ASN A 147 -9.81 -9.95 21.11
N VAL A 148 -9.72 -8.63 21.00
CA VAL A 148 -10.83 -7.78 20.55
C VAL A 148 -11.13 -8.04 19.08
N ALA A 149 -10.12 -8.09 18.20
CA ALA A 149 -10.32 -8.39 16.77
C ALA A 149 -11.03 -9.74 16.54
N ALA A 150 -10.57 -10.81 17.22
CA ALA A 150 -11.22 -12.12 17.15
C ALA A 150 -12.69 -12.08 17.62
N ARG A 151 -12.98 -11.30 18.66
CA ARG A 151 -14.34 -11.18 19.19
C ARG A 151 -15.25 -10.30 18.33
N LEU A 152 -14.71 -9.27 17.69
CA LEU A 152 -15.43 -8.50 16.67
C LEU A 152 -15.81 -9.42 15.51
N GLN A 153 -14.88 -10.27 15.04
CA GLN A 153 -15.17 -11.27 14.00
C GLN A 153 -16.29 -12.23 14.44
N GLN A 154 -16.24 -12.75 15.66
CA GLN A 154 -17.26 -13.68 16.17
C GLN A 154 -18.66 -13.04 16.28
N ALA A 155 -18.71 -11.74 16.58
CA ALA A 155 -19.95 -10.98 16.68
C ALA A 155 -20.52 -10.54 15.32
N ALA A 156 -19.69 -10.52 14.28
CA ALA A 156 -20.10 -10.12 12.93
C ALA A 156 -21.09 -11.12 12.32
N GLN A 157 -22.05 -10.60 11.57
CA GLN A 157 -22.93 -11.39 10.72
C GLN A 157 -22.18 -11.89 9.47
N PRO A 158 -22.65 -12.97 8.82
CA PRO A 158 -22.10 -13.38 7.53
C PRO A 158 -22.14 -12.21 6.51
N GLY A 159 -21.02 -11.97 5.83
CA GLY A 159 -20.85 -10.84 4.92
C GLY A 159 -20.50 -9.51 5.62
N GLU A 160 -20.34 -9.51 6.94
CA GLU A 160 -20.08 -8.32 7.73
C GLU A 160 -18.61 -8.18 8.15
N THR A 161 -18.12 -6.96 8.12
CA THR A 161 -16.82 -6.56 8.67
C THR A 161 -17.04 -5.59 9.82
N LEU A 162 -16.64 -5.99 11.03
CA LEU A 162 -16.69 -5.16 12.23
C LEU A 162 -15.31 -4.62 12.59
N LEU A 163 -15.24 -3.33 12.93
CA LEU A 163 -14.03 -2.66 13.36
C LEU A 163 -14.15 -2.07 14.77
N GLY A 164 -13.04 -2.08 15.50
CA GLY A 164 -12.94 -1.49 16.83
C GLY A 164 -12.69 0.03 16.78
N GLU A 165 -12.91 0.69 17.92
CA GLU A 165 -12.80 2.14 18.05
C GLU A 165 -11.43 2.69 17.63
N THR A 166 -10.34 2.07 18.06
CA THR A 166 -8.98 2.52 17.71
C THR A 166 -8.74 2.44 16.21
N THR A 167 -9.23 1.38 15.55
CA THR A 167 -9.13 1.25 14.09
C THR A 167 -9.92 2.33 13.40
N LEU A 168 -11.14 2.63 13.87
CA LEU A 168 -11.92 3.75 13.33
C LEU A 168 -11.15 5.06 13.49
N ARG A 169 -10.59 5.38 14.67
CA ARG A 169 -9.83 6.63 14.86
C ARG A 169 -8.65 6.78 13.90
N LEU A 170 -7.94 5.68 13.61
CA LEU A 170 -6.77 5.68 12.72
C LEU A 170 -7.16 5.77 11.23
N ALA A 171 -8.33 5.26 10.86
CA ALA A 171 -8.79 5.16 9.49
C ALA A 171 -10.01 6.04 9.15
N ARG A 172 -10.46 6.90 10.08
CA ARG A 172 -11.78 7.58 10.03
C ARG A 172 -12.03 8.33 8.72
N ASP A 173 -10.99 8.92 8.13
CA ASP A 173 -11.12 9.73 6.94
C ASP A 173 -11.22 8.86 5.67
N ALA A 174 -10.88 7.56 5.81
CA ALA A 174 -10.77 6.54 4.77
C ALA A 174 -11.86 5.50 4.71
N VAL A 175 -12.79 5.51 5.66
CA VAL A 175 -13.87 4.53 5.67
C VAL A 175 -15.21 5.16 5.96
N GLU A 176 -16.23 4.63 5.29
CA GLU A 176 -17.62 4.85 5.65
C GLU A 176 -18.06 3.70 6.54
N VAL A 177 -18.59 4.03 7.71
CA VAL A 177 -18.95 3.05 8.73
C VAL A 177 -20.29 3.38 9.36
N GLU A 178 -20.98 2.36 9.84
CA GLU A 178 -22.21 2.50 10.63
C GLU A 178 -21.96 2.01 12.07
N PRO A 179 -22.41 2.75 13.10
CA PRO A 179 -22.33 2.27 14.46
C PRO A 179 -23.24 1.05 14.65
N VAL A 180 -22.75 0.03 15.35
CA VAL A 180 -23.58 -1.09 15.81
C VAL A 180 -23.82 -1.00 17.31
N GLU A 181 -24.79 -1.75 17.82
CA GLU A 181 -25.01 -1.83 19.27
C GLU A 181 -23.73 -2.30 19.99
N PRO A 182 -23.33 -1.63 21.09
CA PRO A 182 -22.12 -2.00 21.83
C PRO A 182 -22.11 -3.49 22.20
N LEU A 183 -21.02 -4.17 21.84
CA LEU A 183 -20.95 -5.63 21.91
C LEU A 183 -20.53 -6.09 23.30
N ALA A 184 -21.33 -7.00 23.88
CA ALA A 184 -20.99 -7.68 25.13
C ALA A 184 -19.94 -8.78 24.87
N LEU A 185 -18.67 -8.39 24.85
CA LEU A 185 -17.56 -9.30 24.55
C LEU A 185 -17.10 -10.06 25.81
N LYS A 186 -17.04 -11.40 25.72
CA LYS A 186 -16.64 -12.29 26.83
C LYS A 186 -15.34 -11.85 27.50
N GLY A 187 -15.36 -11.45 28.76
CA GLY A 187 -14.15 -11.04 29.50
C GLY A 187 -13.80 -9.55 29.40
N LYS A 188 -14.68 -8.73 28.80
CA LYS A 188 -14.71 -7.28 29.01
C LYS A 188 -15.78 -6.94 30.04
N ARG A 189 -15.49 -5.95 30.90
CA ARG A 189 -16.42 -5.48 31.93
C ARG A 189 -17.48 -4.53 31.37
N GLU A 190 -17.09 -3.75 30.36
CA GLU A 190 -17.95 -2.79 29.68
C GLU A 190 -18.21 -3.26 28.24
N PRO A 191 -19.40 -3.01 27.68
CA PRO A 191 -19.69 -3.24 26.26
C PRO A 191 -18.67 -2.53 25.38
N VAL A 192 -18.19 -3.21 24.34
CA VAL A 192 -17.18 -2.66 23.42
C VAL A 192 -17.87 -1.98 22.24
N PRO A 193 -17.67 -0.67 22.02
CA PRO A 193 -18.14 0.00 20.82
C PRO A 193 -17.55 -0.64 19.56
N ALA A 194 -18.39 -0.85 18.56
CA ALA A 194 -18.00 -1.41 17.28
C ALA A 194 -18.73 -0.68 16.14
N TRP A 195 -18.16 -0.77 14.95
CA TRP A 195 -18.74 -0.22 13.74
C TRP A 195 -18.68 -1.23 12.62
N ARG A 196 -19.72 -1.24 11.79
CA ARG A 196 -19.79 -2.01 10.56
C ARG A 196 -19.15 -1.22 9.43
N LEU A 197 -18.22 -1.83 8.72
CA LEU A 197 -17.62 -1.24 7.52
C LEU A 197 -18.65 -1.26 6.38
N VAL A 198 -18.92 -0.10 5.80
CA VAL A 198 -19.83 0.07 4.64
C VAL A 198 -19.02 0.19 3.36
N ALA A 199 -18.02 1.08 3.35
CA ALA A 199 -17.16 1.29 2.19
C ALA A 199 -15.77 1.77 2.64
N VAL A 200 -14.78 1.57 1.76
CA VAL A 200 -13.45 2.13 1.92
C VAL A 200 -13.23 3.12 0.79
N SER A 201 -12.89 4.36 1.14
CA SER A 201 -12.63 5.42 0.16
C SER A 201 -11.16 5.38 -0.26
N THR A 202 -10.91 5.26 -1.56
CA THR A 202 -9.57 5.45 -2.15
C THR A 202 -9.11 6.92 -2.11
N ALA A 203 -10.05 7.87 -1.98
CA ALA A 203 -9.79 9.32 -1.97
C ALA A 203 -9.35 9.88 -0.60
N ALA A 204 -9.31 9.05 0.44
CA ALA A 204 -9.11 9.54 1.80
C ALA A 204 -7.69 9.93 2.19
N ALA A 205 -6.70 9.46 1.43
CA ALA A 205 -5.37 10.05 1.48
C ALA A 205 -5.40 11.56 1.13
N GLU A 206 -6.43 12.02 0.41
CA GLU A 206 -6.59 13.41 -0.03
C GLU A 206 -7.33 14.28 1.00
N ARG A 207 -8.18 13.70 1.86
CA ARG A 207 -8.99 14.45 2.87
C ARG A 207 -8.25 14.79 4.17
N ARG A 208 -6.99 14.36 4.37
CA ARG A 208 -6.19 14.67 5.57
C ARG A 208 -5.69 16.12 5.63
N PHE A 209 -6.14 16.99 4.72
CA PHE A 209 -5.48 18.23 4.38
C PHE A 209 -6.42 19.46 4.42
N ASP A 210 -7.35 19.53 5.37
CA ASP A 210 -8.25 20.70 5.49
C ASP A 210 -7.62 21.94 6.16
N SER A 211 -6.45 21.81 6.80
CA SER A 211 -5.73 22.97 7.34
C SER A 211 -5.02 23.73 6.22
N PRO A 212 -5.09 25.07 6.12
CA PRO A 212 -4.45 25.82 5.04
C PRO A 212 -2.93 25.56 5.01
N LEU A 213 -2.37 25.40 3.81
CA LEU A 213 -0.92 25.28 3.64
C LEU A 213 -0.27 26.64 3.88
N VAL A 214 0.59 26.75 4.90
CA VAL A 214 1.27 28.02 5.26
C VAL A 214 2.76 27.92 4.92
N GLY A 215 3.30 28.94 4.25
CA GLY A 215 4.75 29.09 4.07
C GLY A 215 5.37 28.19 3.00
N ARG A 216 4.58 27.69 2.06
CA ARG A 216 5.01 26.83 0.93
C ARG A 216 4.67 27.41 -0.44
N GLU A 217 4.45 28.73 -0.50
CA GLU A 217 4.04 29.43 -1.71
C GLU A 217 5.11 29.33 -2.81
N ARG A 218 6.39 29.27 -2.43
CA ARG A 218 7.50 29.11 -3.38
C ARG A 218 7.53 27.72 -4.00
N GLU A 219 7.39 26.68 -3.19
CA GLU A 219 7.41 25.30 -3.65
C GLU A 219 6.15 24.96 -4.46
N LEU A 220 4.99 25.48 -4.06
CA LEU A 220 3.77 25.42 -4.88
C LEU A 220 3.95 26.14 -6.22
N GLY A 221 4.52 27.35 -6.21
CA GLY A 221 4.81 28.10 -7.43
C GLY A 221 5.72 27.32 -8.38
N ALA A 222 6.76 26.67 -7.87
CA ALA A 222 7.64 25.84 -8.68
C ALA A 222 6.93 24.62 -9.31
N LEU A 223 6.02 23.97 -8.58
CA LEU A 223 5.18 22.90 -9.12
C LEU A 223 4.21 23.40 -10.19
N ALA A 224 3.57 24.56 -9.95
CA ALA A 224 2.68 25.20 -10.91
C ALA A 224 3.43 25.60 -12.19
N GLU A 225 4.62 26.19 -12.09
CA GLU A 225 5.45 26.53 -13.25
C GLU A 225 5.89 25.29 -14.04
N ALA A 226 6.24 24.20 -13.36
CA ALA A 226 6.55 22.93 -14.03
C ALA A 226 5.33 22.35 -14.74
N TRP A 227 4.16 22.44 -14.13
CA TRP A 227 2.91 22.04 -14.74
C TRP A 227 2.57 22.88 -15.97
N GLU A 228 2.71 24.21 -15.89
CA GLU A 228 2.51 25.10 -17.04
C GLU A 228 3.47 24.78 -18.19
N ARG A 229 4.74 24.43 -17.90
CA ARG A 229 5.68 23.96 -18.93
C ARG A 229 5.26 22.63 -19.53
N ALA A 230 4.80 21.68 -18.72
CA ALA A 230 4.30 20.39 -19.22
C ALA A 230 3.07 20.58 -20.13
N CYS A 231 2.13 21.45 -19.75
CA CYS A 231 0.93 21.73 -20.54
C CYS A 231 1.18 22.60 -21.78
N GLY A 232 2.09 23.57 -21.69
CA GLY A 232 2.44 24.48 -22.79
C GLY A 232 3.47 23.89 -23.76
N GLY A 233 4.23 22.89 -23.31
CA GLY A 233 5.23 22.18 -24.08
C GLY A 233 4.66 20.93 -24.77
N THR A 234 5.51 20.28 -25.56
CA THR A 234 5.23 18.97 -26.17
C THR A 234 6.09 17.90 -25.51
N GLY A 235 6.18 17.85 -24.18
CA GLY A 235 7.15 16.99 -23.50
C GLY A 235 6.73 16.65 -22.07
N CYS A 236 7.58 15.87 -21.42
CA CYS A 236 7.39 15.44 -20.05
C CYS A 236 8.27 16.26 -19.10
N GLU A 237 7.69 16.79 -18.03
CA GLU A 237 8.45 17.42 -16.94
C GLU A 237 8.60 16.42 -15.79
N LEU A 238 9.81 16.31 -15.23
CA LEU A 238 10.08 15.53 -14.02
C LEU A 238 10.37 16.49 -12.87
N VAL A 239 9.57 16.40 -11.80
CA VAL A 239 9.78 17.15 -10.57
C VAL A 239 9.85 16.18 -9.39
N THR A 240 10.91 16.29 -8.60
CA THR A 240 11.13 15.47 -7.41
C THR A 240 11.14 16.33 -6.15
N VAL A 241 10.12 16.16 -5.31
CA VAL A 241 10.04 16.82 -4.01
C VAL A 241 10.81 16.01 -2.98
N VAL A 242 11.95 16.54 -2.52
CA VAL A 242 12.84 15.88 -1.56
C VAL A 242 12.71 16.52 -0.19
N GLY A 243 12.50 15.71 0.86
CA GLY A 243 12.49 16.21 2.23
C GLY A 243 12.30 15.12 3.27
N ALA A 244 12.57 15.45 4.54
CA ALA A 244 12.44 14.51 5.66
C ALA A 244 11.01 13.95 5.81
N ALA A 245 10.86 12.83 6.52
CA ALA A 245 9.54 12.31 6.88
C ALA A 245 8.75 13.36 7.69
N GLY A 246 7.45 13.49 7.43
CA GLY A 246 6.58 14.45 8.13
C GLY A 246 6.74 15.93 7.73
N VAL A 247 7.67 16.30 6.84
CA VAL A 247 7.89 17.71 6.43
C VAL A 247 6.77 18.33 5.57
N GLY A 248 5.79 17.53 5.16
CA GLY A 248 4.65 17.96 4.35
C GLY A 248 4.76 17.70 2.84
N LYS A 249 5.62 16.77 2.37
CA LYS A 249 5.72 16.39 0.94
C LYS A 249 4.35 16.04 0.32
N SER A 250 3.65 15.08 0.95
CA SER A 250 2.35 14.61 0.47
C SER A 250 1.28 15.70 0.52
N ARG A 251 1.39 16.64 1.48
CA ARG A 251 0.50 17.80 1.55
C ARG A 251 0.75 18.76 0.38
N LEU A 252 2.00 19.11 0.12
CA LEU A 252 2.37 19.97 -1.00
C LEU A 252 1.86 19.38 -2.32
N ALA A 253 2.09 18.08 -2.53
CA ALA A 253 1.60 17.38 -3.71
C ALA A 253 0.06 17.41 -3.79
N ALA A 254 -0.65 17.14 -2.70
CA ALA A 254 -2.12 17.19 -2.68
C ALA A 254 -2.67 18.58 -3.00
N GLU A 255 -2.07 19.64 -2.43
CA GLU A 255 -2.47 21.03 -2.69
C GLU A 255 -2.25 21.42 -4.16
N PHE A 256 -1.13 21.03 -4.74
CA PHE A 256 -0.85 21.21 -6.17
C PHE A 256 -1.85 20.44 -7.04
N LEU A 257 -2.09 19.15 -6.75
CA LEU A 257 -2.99 18.29 -7.52
C LEU A 257 -4.45 18.77 -7.45
N ALA A 258 -4.88 19.35 -6.33
CA ALA A 258 -6.21 19.92 -6.19
C ALA A 258 -6.45 21.13 -7.12
N ALA A 259 -5.39 21.85 -7.49
CA ALA A 259 -5.44 22.96 -8.44
C ALA A 259 -5.16 22.54 -9.90
N ALA A 260 -4.57 21.35 -10.11
CA ALA A 260 -4.22 20.85 -11.44
C ALA A 260 -5.41 20.13 -12.09
N GLU A 261 -5.94 20.67 -13.19
CA GLU A 261 -6.94 19.98 -14.02
C GLU A 261 -6.25 18.89 -14.88
N ALA A 262 -6.09 17.69 -14.32
CA ALA A 262 -5.40 16.58 -14.97
C ALA A 262 -6.00 15.23 -14.61
N THR A 263 -5.72 14.23 -15.43
CA THR A 263 -5.80 12.83 -14.99
C THR A 263 -4.65 12.59 -14.03
N VAL A 264 -4.94 12.06 -12.83
CA VAL A 264 -3.92 11.79 -11.81
C VAL A 264 -3.82 10.28 -11.59
N VAL A 265 -2.61 9.75 -11.66
CA VAL A 265 -2.30 8.35 -11.35
C VAL A 265 -1.18 8.27 -10.32
N ARG A 266 -1.19 7.23 -9.49
CA ARG A 266 -0.25 7.11 -8.37
C ARG A 266 0.46 5.76 -8.34
N GLY A 267 1.75 5.76 -8.06
CA GLY A 267 2.52 4.55 -7.75
C GLY A 267 3.37 4.78 -6.51
N ARG A 268 3.58 3.75 -5.70
CA ARG A 268 4.36 3.82 -4.47
C ARG A 268 5.46 2.77 -4.48
N CYS A 269 6.68 3.19 -4.17
CA CYS A 269 7.77 2.27 -3.92
C CYS A 269 7.61 1.67 -2.52
N LEU A 270 7.45 0.34 -2.46
CA LEU A 270 7.42 -0.41 -1.21
C LEU A 270 8.85 -0.72 -0.77
N SER A 271 9.12 -0.70 0.54
CA SER A 271 10.44 -1.00 1.08
C SER A 271 10.70 -2.51 1.28
N TYR A 272 9.79 -3.38 0.82
CA TYR A 272 9.85 -4.84 1.02
C TYR A 272 9.06 -5.61 -0.04
N GLY A 273 9.53 -6.83 -0.37
CA GLY A 273 8.90 -7.77 -1.31
C GLY A 273 9.86 -8.30 -2.40
N GLU A 274 9.73 -9.57 -2.78
CA GLU A 274 10.43 -10.13 -3.96
C GLU A 274 9.64 -9.77 -5.25
N GLY A 275 10.32 -9.27 -6.28
CA GLY A 275 9.69 -8.93 -7.58
C GLY A 275 8.99 -7.57 -7.65
N ILE A 276 9.29 -6.65 -6.73
CA ILE A 276 8.63 -5.34 -6.60
C ILE A 276 9.28 -4.21 -7.42
N THR A 277 10.35 -4.47 -8.19
CA THR A 277 11.09 -3.47 -8.99
C THR A 277 10.14 -2.51 -9.73
N TYR A 278 9.13 -3.07 -10.40
CA TYR A 278 8.12 -2.32 -11.16
C TYR A 278 6.76 -2.25 -10.46
N TRP A 279 6.68 -2.48 -9.14
CA TRP A 279 5.42 -2.35 -8.40
C TRP A 279 4.74 -0.98 -8.56
N PRO A 280 5.45 0.16 -8.50
CA PRO A 280 4.83 1.47 -8.73
C PRO A 280 4.23 1.59 -10.13
N VAL A 281 4.84 0.93 -11.13
CA VAL A 281 4.32 0.87 -12.50
C VAL A 281 3.05 0.03 -12.53
N VAL A 282 3.02 -1.13 -11.86
CA VAL A 282 1.82 -1.98 -11.75
C VAL A 282 0.65 -1.24 -11.12
N GLU A 283 0.89 -0.43 -10.09
CA GLU A 283 -0.17 0.39 -9.47
C GLU A 283 -0.76 1.42 -10.44
N VAL A 284 0.09 2.07 -11.23
CA VAL A 284 -0.35 2.98 -12.30
C VAL A 284 -1.12 2.23 -13.39
N LEU A 285 -0.65 1.05 -13.80
CA LEU A 285 -1.32 0.23 -14.82
C LEU A 285 -2.74 -0.18 -14.42
N LYS A 286 -2.95 -0.50 -13.14
CA LYS A 286 -4.28 -0.82 -12.59
C LYS A 286 -5.21 0.37 -12.59
N GLN A 287 -4.72 1.57 -12.28
CA GLN A 287 -5.52 2.80 -12.33
C GLN A 287 -5.90 3.21 -13.76
N LEU A 288 -5.06 2.87 -14.73
CA LEU A 288 -5.26 3.18 -16.14
C LEU A 288 -5.96 2.06 -16.92
N GLU A 289 -6.51 1.04 -16.27
CA GLU A 289 -7.11 -0.12 -16.96
C GLU A 289 -8.17 0.29 -17.99
N ALA A 290 -9.10 1.17 -17.62
CA ALA A 290 -10.15 1.66 -18.51
C ALA A 290 -9.58 2.47 -19.69
N GLN A 291 -8.58 3.32 -19.44
CA GLN A 291 -7.92 4.12 -20.47
C GLN A 291 -7.12 3.22 -21.41
N ARG A 292 -6.37 2.24 -20.90
CA ARG A 292 -5.58 1.27 -21.68
C ARG A 292 -6.44 0.55 -22.71
N SER A 293 -7.64 0.13 -22.33
CA SER A 293 -8.59 -0.50 -23.26
C SER A 293 -9.12 0.46 -24.33
N ARG A 294 -9.14 1.78 -24.06
CA ARG A 294 -9.65 2.81 -24.97
C ARG A 294 -8.60 3.34 -25.94
N VAL A 295 -7.38 3.63 -25.47
CA VAL A 295 -6.35 4.32 -26.27
C VAL A 295 -5.69 3.45 -27.34
N GLY A 296 -5.91 2.14 -27.33
CA GLY A 296 -5.44 1.23 -28.38
C GLY A 296 -3.91 1.20 -28.52
N LEU A 297 -3.22 0.69 -27.50
CA LEU A 297 -1.76 0.57 -27.48
C LEU A 297 -1.23 -0.31 -28.63
N ASP A 298 0.01 -0.04 -29.04
CA ASP A 298 0.77 -0.95 -29.91
C ASP A 298 0.81 -2.36 -29.28
N PRO A 299 0.62 -3.44 -30.05
CA PRO A 299 0.60 -4.81 -29.51
C PRO A 299 1.86 -5.17 -28.71
N VAL A 300 3.03 -4.70 -29.13
CA VAL A 300 4.29 -4.96 -28.43
C VAL A 300 4.31 -4.25 -27.08
N ALA A 301 3.76 -3.03 -27.02
CA ALA A 301 3.64 -2.29 -25.76
C ALA A 301 2.62 -2.95 -24.83
N ALA A 302 1.49 -3.41 -25.37
CA ALA A 302 0.47 -4.12 -24.60
C ALA A 302 1.02 -5.40 -23.97
N ASP A 303 1.76 -6.21 -24.75
CA ASP A 303 2.37 -7.46 -24.28
C ASP A 303 3.44 -7.20 -23.20
N ALA A 304 4.32 -6.21 -23.39
CA ALA A 304 5.34 -5.86 -22.40
C ALA A 304 4.74 -5.41 -21.05
N LEU A 305 3.61 -4.69 -21.08
CA LEU A 305 2.89 -4.28 -19.86
C LEU A 305 2.08 -5.42 -19.24
N ALA A 306 1.59 -6.37 -20.04
CA ALA A 306 0.88 -7.56 -19.56
C ALA A 306 1.81 -8.45 -18.71
N VAL A 307 3.10 -8.55 -19.07
CA VAL A 307 4.13 -9.23 -18.26
C VAL A 307 4.17 -8.70 -16.82
N LEU A 308 4.10 -7.37 -16.64
CA LEU A 308 4.09 -6.75 -15.31
C LEU A 308 2.82 -7.06 -14.50
N LEU A 309 1.71 -7.34 -15.18
CA LEU A 309 0.47 -7.77 -14.54
C LEU A 309 0.43 -9.27 -14.21
N GLY A 310 1.49 -10.02 -14.56
CA GLY A 310 1.56 -11.46 -14.38
C GLY A 310 0.89 -12.25 -15.50
N GLU A 311 0.58 -11.60 -16.63
CA GLU A 311 -0.09 -12.20 -17.79
C GLU A 311 0.93 -12.79 -18.78
N GLY A 312 1.81 -13.67 -18.29
CA GLY A 312 2.71 -14.49 -19.10
C GLY A 312 3.83 -13.77 -19.87
N GLY A 313 4.82 -14.53 -20.33
CA GLY A 313 5.95 -14.03 -21.13
C GLY A 313 7.14 -13.51 -20.32
N THR A 314 8.14 -13.00 -21.04
CA THR A 314 9.32 -12.32 -20.49
C THR A 314 9.57 -11.07 -21.35
N SER A 315 9.77 -9.92 -20.71
CA SER A 315 10.10 -8.69 -21.42
C SER A 315 11.37 -8.08 -20.83
N SER A 316 12.15 -7.40 -21.67
CA SER A 316 13.35 -6.69 -21.24
C SER A 316 13.00 -5.39 -20.51
N THR A 317 13.95 -4.86 -19.73
CA THR A 317 13.80 -3.57 -19.04
C THR A 317 13.52 -2.42 -20.01
N ASP A 318 14.14 -2.45 -21.18
CA ASP A 318 13.99 -1.41 -22.21
C ASP A 318 12.61 -1.45 -22.87
N GLU A 319 12.09 -2.65 -23.14
CA GLU A 319 10.72 -2.84 -23.64
C GLU A 319 9.69 -2.36 -22.63
N ILE A 320 9.87 -2.69 -21.34
CA ILE A 320 9.00 -2.21 -20.25
C ILE A 320 9.02 -0.69 -20.16
N ALA A 321 10.21 -0.07 -20.16
CA ALA A 321 10.34 1.38 -20.11
C ALA A 321 9.71 2.06 -21.33
N TRP A 322 9.94 1.52 -22.52
CA TRP A 322 9.33 2.01 -23.77
C TRP A 322 7.81 1.88 -23.75
N ALA A 323 7.29 0.74 -23.33
CA ALA A 323 5.85 0.45 -23.30
C ALA A 323 5.13 1.33 -22.27
N PHE A 324 5.72 1.50 -21.09
CA PHE A 324 5.18 2.38 -20.06
C PHE A 324 5.14 3.83 -20.53
N ARG A 325 6.22 4.31 -21.15
CA ARG A 325 6.26 5.64 -21.78
C ARG A 325 5.14 5.81 -22.82
N LYS A 326 4.98 4.83 -23.72
CA LYS A 326 3.95 4.87 -24.77
C LYS A 326 2.54 4.89 -24.20
N LEU A 327 2.29 4.19 -23.09
CA LEU A 327 1.04 4.29 -22.38
C LEU A 327 0.78 5.68 -21.82
N LEU A 328 1.75 6.27 -21.11
CA LEU A 328 1.58 7.60 -20.55
C LEU A 328 1.35 8.66 -21.64
N GLU A 329 2.08 8.57 -22.77
CA GLU A 329 1.86 9.43 -23.95
C GLU A 329 0.46 9.28 -24.53
N ALA A 330 -0.02 8.04 -24.69
CA ALA A 330 -1.35 7.77 -25.26
C ALA A 330 -2.47 8.28 -24.36
N VAL A 331 -2.35 8.12 -23.04
CA VAL A 331 -3.30 8.67 -22.07
C VAL A 331 -3.24 10.20 -22.05
N ALA A 332 -2.03 10.76 -22.04
CA ALA A 332 -1.82 12.21 -22.01
C ALA A 332 -2.28 12.92 -23.30
N ALA A 333 -2.43 12.18 -24.41
CA ALA A 333 -3.02 12.71 -25.65
C ALA A 333 -4.53 12.98 -25.53
N GLU A 334 -5.23 12.32 -24.61
CA GLU A 334 -6.65 12.58 -24.34
C GLU A 334 -6.87 13.76 -23.37
N GLY A 335 -5.84 14.11 -22.59
CA GLY A 335 -5.81 15.26 -21.68
C GLY A 335 -4.59 15.24 -20.77
N PRO A 336 -4.24 16.35 -20.10
CA PRO A 336 -3.06 16.44 -19.25
C PRO A 336 -2.98 15.33 -18.19
N LEU A 337 -1.79 14.75 -17.99
CA LEU A 337 -1.55 13.63 -17.09
C LEU A 337 -0.50 13.97 -16.03
N VAL A 338 -0.83 13.73 -14.76
CA VAL A 338 0.13 13.77 -13.66
C VAL A 338 0.32 12.36 -13.10
N ALA A 339 1.53 11.82 -13.20
CA ALA A 339 1.91 10.55 -12.59
C ALA A 339 2.71 10.82 -11.32
N VAL A 340 2.15 10.45 -10.17
CA VAL A 340 2.73 10.68 -8.85
C VAL A 340 3.44 9.42 -8.38
N PHE A 341 4.72 9.53 -8.03
CA PHE A 341 5.48 8.42 -7.47
C PHE A 341 5.95 8.75 -6.05
N ASP A 342 5.48 7.98 -5.07
CA ASP A 342 5.84 8.18 -3.67
C ASP A 342 6.93 7.22 -3.21
N ASP A 343 7.69 7.66 -2.21
CA ASP A 343 8.73 6.90 -1.55
C ASP A 343 9.85 6.39 -2.50
N ILE A 344 10.17 7.14 -3.58
CA ILE A 344 11.09 6.66 -4.63
C ILE A 344 12.53 6.38 -4.14
N GLN A 345 12.89 6.81 -2.92
CA GLN A 345 14.13 6.37 -2.27
C GLN A 345 14.22 4.83 -2.11
N TRP A 346 13.08 4.15 -2.05
CA TRP A 346 13.01 2.68 -2.01
C TRP A 346 12.98 2.03 -3.39
N GLY A 347 12.81 2.82 -4.45
CA GLY A 347 12.84 2.29 -5.82
C GLY A 347 14.20 1.72 -6.18
N GLU A 348 14.20 0.62 -6.92
CA GLU A 348 15.42 0.07 -7.52
C GLU A 348 15.91 0.92 -8.69
N ASP A 349 17.19 0.82 -9.02
CA ASP A 349 17.83 1.62 -10.07
C ASP A 349 17.12 1.50 -11.44
N VAL A 350 16.66 0.30 -11.78
CA VAL A 350 15.94 0.04 -13.04
C VAL A 350 14.64 0.85 -13.13
N PHE A 351 13.92 1.02 -12.02
CA PHE A 351 12.70 1.83 -11.98
C PHE A 351 13.02 3.33 -12.04
N LEU A 352 14.07 3.76 -11.34
CA LEU A 352 14.51 5.16 -11.38
C LEU A 352 14.96 5.56 -12.79
N GLU A 353 15.71 4.70 -13.48
CA GLU A 353 16.11 4.88 -14.87
C GLU A 353 14.90 4.90 -15.81
N LEU A 354 13.87 4.10 -15.54
CA LEU A 354 12.61 4.18 -16.28
C LEU A 354 11.94 5.56 -16.14
N LEU A 355 11.92 6.15 -14.94
CA LEU A 355 11.36 7.50 -14.75
C LEU A 355 12.15 8.56 -15.53
N GLU A 356 13.48 8.50 -15.50
CA GLU A 356 14.35 9.40 -16.27
C GLU A 356 14.16 9.20 -17.78
N HIS A 357 14.03 7.95 -18.24
CA HIS A 357 13.75 7.63 -19.65
C HIS A 357 12.41 8.19 -20.11
N VAL A 358 11.35 8.08 -19.29
CA VAL A 358 10.05 8.68 -19.60
C VAL A 358 10.19 10.21 -19.66
N ALA A 359 10.81 10.83 -18.66
CA ALA A 359 11.01 12.27 -18.62
C ALA A 359 11.77 12.81 -19.84
N PHE A 360 12.87 12.14 -20.21
CA PHE A 360 13.76 12.61 -21.27
C PHE A 360 13.23 12.32 -22.69
N LEU A 361 12.57 11.19 -22.89
CA LEU A 361 12.19 10.73 -24.24
C LEU A 361 10.73 10.99 -24.60
N SER A 362 9.88 11.34 -23.63
CA SER A 362 8.48 11.64 -23.93
C SER A 362 8.33 12.94 -24.70
N THR A 363 7.60 12.87 -25.81
CA THR A 363 7.33 14.01 -26.68
C THR A 363 5.86 14.02 -27.12
N GLY A 364 5.34 15.19 -27.45
CA GLY A 364 4.01 15.37 -28.01
C GLY A 364 2.84 15.25 -27.02
N ALA A 365 3.09 15.07 -25.72
CA ALA A 365 2.02 14.87 -24.74
C ALA A 365 2.30 15.57 -23.39
N PRO A 366 1.29 16.23 -22.77
CA PRO A 366 1.43 16.95 -21.51
C PRO A 366 1.49 16.01 -20.30
N ILE A 367 2.72 15.63 -19.92
CA ILE A 367 2.98 14.72 -18.80
C ILE A 367 3.80 15.43 -17.73
N LEU A 368 3.38 15.30 -16.47
CA LEU A 368 4.18 15.65 -15.31
C LEU A 368 4.43 14.41 -14.46
N LEU A 369 5.70 14.04 -14.29
CA LEU A 369 6.12 13.05 -13.30
C LEU A 369 6.43 13.78 -11.99
N LEU A 370 5.56 13.59 -11.00
CA LEU A 370 5.74 14.16 -9.66
C LEU A 370 6.25 13.09 -8.71
N CYS A 371 7.54 13.12 -8.41
CA CYS A 371 8.18 12.19 -7.50
C CYS A 371 8.28 12.79 -6.10
N MET A 372 8.16 11.95 -5.08
CA MET A 372 8.42 12.30 -3.68
C MET A 372 9.49 11.39 -3.12
N ALA A 373 10.49 11.99 -2.50
CA ALA A 373 11.63 11.25 -1.97
C ALA A 373 12.10 11.80 -0.64
N ARG A 374 12.86 10.98 0.08
CA ARG A 374 13.67 11.43 1.22
C ARG A 374 15.11 11.77 0.76
N PRO A 375 15.90 12.54 1.54
CA PRO A 375 17.25 12.95 1.15
C PRO A 375 18.18 11.81 0.73
N GLU A 376 17.97 10.61 1.28
CA GLU A 376 18.74 9.39 1.01
C GLU A 376 18.76 9.02 -0.48
N LEU A 377 17.75 9.42 -1.27
CA LEU A 377 17.78 9.27 -2.73
C LEU A 377 18.99 9.98 -3.33
N LEU A 378 19.26 11.21 -2.89
CA LEU A 378 20.34 12.04 -3.43
C LEU A 378 21.72 11.61 -2.95
N ASP A 379 21.79 10.91 -1.81
CA ASP A 379 23.02 10.28 -1.34
C ASP A 379 23.41 9.10 -2.25
N ARG A 380 22.41 8.37 -2.78
CA ARG A 380 22.60 7.26 -3.73
C ARG A 380 22.77 7.73 -5.18
N ARG A 381 21.97 8.72 -5.61
CA ARG A 381 21.97 9.31 -6.96
C ARG A 381 22.12 10.82 -6.88
N SER A 382 23.36 11.28 -6.81
CA SER A 382 23.69 12.71 -6.68
C SER A 382 23.33 13.54 -7.92
N ASP A 383 23.18 12.89 -9.07
CA ASP A 383 22.87 13.46 -10.38
C ASP A 383 21.36 13.45 -10.72
N TRP A 384 20.51 13.01 -9.78
CA TRP A 384 19.06 12.97 -9.97
C TRP A 384 18.47 14.33 -10.34
N SER A 385 17.64 14.35 -11.39
CA SER A 385 17.12 15.58 -12.00
C SER A 385 15.82 16.08 -11.36
N GLY A 386 15.45 17.35 -11.65
CA GLY A 386 14.14 17.91 -11.27
C GLY A 386 13.92 18.18 -9.77
N VAL A 387 14.98 18.32 -8.97
CA VAL A 387 14.89 18.33 -7.51
C VAL A 387 14.38 19.66 -6.94
N THR A 388 13.28 19.60 -6.18
CA THR A 388 12.78 20.66 -5.30
C THR A 388 12.93 20.22 -3.84
N ARG A 389 13.71 20.95 -3.03
CA ARG A 389 13.98 20.57 -1.63
C ARG A 389 13.02 21.24 -0.65
N LEU A 390 12.36 20.46 0.19
CA LEU A 390 11.58 20.93 1.33
C LEU A 390 12.42 20.95 2.59
N GLN A 391 12.63 22.15 3.14
CA GLN A 391 13.22 22.35 4.45
C GLN A 391 12.14 22.41 5.53
N PRO A 392 12.42 22.00 6.79
CA PRO A 392 11.55 22.30 7.92
C PRO A 392 11.31 23.82 8.02
N LEU A 393 10.07 24.21 8.36
CA LEU A 393 9.69 25.62 8.58
C LEU A 393 10.23 26.15 9.91
#